data_AF-A0A955TTU6-F1
#
_entry.id   AF-A0A955TTU6-F1
#
_cell.length_a   1.000
_cell.length_b   1.000
_cell.length_c   1.000
_cell.angle_alpha   90.00
_cell.angle_beta   90.00
_cell.angle_gamma   90.00
#
_symmetry.space_group_name_H-M   'P 1'
#
loop_
_entity.id
_entity.type
_entity.pdbx_description
1 polymer ?
#
loop_
_entity_poly.entity_id
_entity_poly.type
_entity_poly.pdbx_seq_one_letter_code
_entity_poly.pdbx_strand_id
1 'polypeptide(L)'
;KAGETVAGLVTRFQIEAIAIGNGTAGRETETFLRTLKLPPAIPLVMVNESGASVYSASEVAREEFPEQDVTVRGAVSIGRRLMDPLAELVKIDPKAIGVGQYQHDVDQGILKQRLQDVVISCVNRVGVEVNMASPQLLTAVSGVGPQLAHNIVAYRQEHGPFKSRAALKQVPRLGAKAFEQAAGFLRITDGEHPLDASAVHPERYAVVNAM
;
A
#
# COMPACT_ATOMS: atom_id res chain seq x y z
N LYS A 1 -1.59 2.16 -34.29
CA LYS A 1 -0.40 2.05 -33.40
C LYS A 1 -0.78 2.05 -31.92
N ALA A 2 -1.00 3.18 -31.24
CA ALA A 2 -1.26 3.16 -29.78
C ALA A 2 -2.52 2.38 -29.37
N GLY A 3 -3.65 2.57 -30.08
CA GLY A 3 -4.90 1.87 -29.79
C GLY A 3 -4.82 0.35 -29.98
N GLU A 4 -4.08 -0.11 -31.00
CA GLU A 4 -3.82 -1.53 -31.24
C GLU A 4 -2.96 -2.14 -30.14
N THR A 5 -1.95 -1.40 -29.65
CA THR A 5 -1.13 -1.84 -28.52
C THR A 5 -1.99 -2.00 -27.27
N VAL A 6 -2.83 -1.02 -26.93
CA VAL A 6 -3.73 -1.11 -25.76
C VAL A 6 -4.68 -2.31 -25.89
N ALA A 7 -5.35 -2.47 -27.03
CA ALA A 7 -6.25 -3.59 -27.27
C ALA A 7 -5.53 -4.96 -27.18
N GLY A 8 -4.30 -5.02 -27.69
CA GLY A 8 -3.43 -6.20 -27.59
C GLY A 8 -3.06 -6.52 -26.15
N LEU A 9 -2.71 -5.51 -25.34
CA LEU A 9 -2.41 -5.68 -23.92
C LEU A 9 -3.63 -6.13 -23.12
N VAL A 10 -4.79 -5.51 -23.37
CA VAL A 10 -6.07 -5.88 -22.75
C VAL A 10 -6.38 -7.36 -22.98
N THR A 11 -6.24 -7.81 -24.22
CA THR A 11 -6.48 -9.22 -24.58
C THR A 11 -5.43 -10.15 -23.99
N ARG A 12 -4.15 -9.79 -24.08
CA ARG A 12 -3.04 -10.63 -23.63
C ARG A 12 -3.04 -10.86 -22.12
N PHE A 13 -3.32 -9.81 -21.35
CA PHE A 13 -3.22 -9.83 -19.89
C PHE A 13 -4.57 -9.95 -19.19
N GLN A 14 -5.67 -10.09 -19.95
CA GLN A 14 -7.03 -10.19 -19.41
C GLN A 14 -7.33 -9.03 -18.46
N ILE A 15 -7.08 -7.81 -18.93
CA ILE A 15 -7.19 -6.60 -18.09
C ILE A 15 -8.63 -6.41 -17.64
N GLU A 16 -8.82 -6.26 -16.33
CA GLU A 16 -10.14 -6.09 -15.71
C GLU A 16 -10.48 -4.62 -15.43
N ALA A 17 -9.48 -3.73 -15.38
CA ALA A 17 -9.68 -2.29 -15.18
C ALA A 17 -8.49 -1.50 -15.73
N ILE A 18 -8.71 -0.24 -16.14
CA ILE A 18 -7.65 0.68 -16.58
C ILE A 18 -7.65 1.92 -15.68
N ALA A 19 -6.52 2.13 -15.00
CA ALA A 19 -6.26 3.32 -14.21
C ALA A 19 -5.68 4.44 -15.10
N ILE A 20 -6.21 5.66 -14.95
CA ILE A 20 -5.79 6.83 -15.72
C ILE A 20 -5.41 7.93 -14.73
N GLY A 21 -4.19 8.44 -14.81
CA GLY A 21 -3.74 9.57 -13.99
C GLY A 21 -4.56 10.82 -14.27
N ASN A 22 -4.90 11.56 -13.22
CA ASN A 22 -5.72 12.78 -13.31
C ASN A 22 -4.91 14.07 -13.55
N GLY A 23 -3.65 13.96 -13.97
CA GLY A 23 -2.84 15.11 -14.35
C GLY A 23 -2.99 15.53 -15.81
N THR A 24 -1.89 16.02 -16.37
CA THR A 24 -1.87 16.58 -17.73
C THR A 24 -2.33 15.54 -18.76
N ALA A 25 -3.25 15.95 -19.63
CA ALA A 25 -3.85 15.11 -20.67
C ALA A 25 -4.63 13.86 -20.16
N GLY A 26 -4.99 13.80 -18.87
CA GLY A 26 -5.75 12.67 -18.31
C GLY A 26 -7.13 12.49 -18.95
N ARG A 27 -7.87 13.60 -19.17
CA ARG A 27 -9.20 13.57 -19.81
C ARG A 27 -9.12 13.19 -21.29
N GLU A 28 -8.10 13.67 -21.98
CA GLU A 28 -7.80 13.35 -23.37
C GLU A 28 -7.44 11.88 -23.51
N THR A 29 -6.68 11.33 -22.57
CA THR A 29 -6.35 9.90 -22.47
C THR A 29 -7.59 9.06 -22.23
N GLU A 30 -8.45 9.46 -21.30
CA GLU A 30 -9.73 8.79 -21.07
C GLU A 30 -10.61 8.80 -22.33
N THR A 31 -10.74 9.96 -22.98
CA THR A 31 -11.51 10.11 -24.23
C THR A 31 -10.95 9.20 -25.32
N PHE A 32 -9.63 9.19 -25.51
CA PHE A 32 -8.96 8.30 -26.44
C PHE A 32 -9.26 6.83 -26.16
N LEU A 33 -9.14 6.39 -24.90
CA LEU A 33 -9.43 5.00 -24.50
C LEU A 33 -10.90 4.63 -24.74
N ARG A 34 -11.85 5.57 -24.56
CA ARG A 34 -13.28 5.36 -24.87
C ARG A 34 -13.56 5.20 -26.36
N THR A 35 -12.70 5.72 -27.24
CA THR A 35 -12.82 5.49 -28.70
C THR A 35 -12.36 4.09 -29.10
N LEU A 36 -11.55 3.42 -28.26
CA LEU A 36 -11.12 2.05 -28.50
C LEU A 36 -12.30 1.12 -28.23
N LYS A 37 -12.53 0.14 -29.12
CA LYS A 37 -13.56 -0.89 -28.96
C LYS A 37 -13.15 -1.95 -27.91
N LEU A 38 -12.79 -1.50 -26.71
CA LEU A 38 -12.45 -2.37 -25.59
C LEU A 38 -13.71 -3.09 -25.08
N PRO A 39 -13.57 -4.27 -24.44
CA PRO A 39 -14.69 -4.94 -23.79
C PRO A 39 -15.47 -3.98 -22.87
N PRO A 40 -16.81 -3.89 -22.98
CA PRO A 40 -17.62 -2.94 -22.20
C PRO A 40 -17.52 -3.12 -20.69
N ALA A 41 -17.09 -4.30 -20.23
CA ALA A 41 -16.94 -4.65 -18.83
C ALA A 41 -15.69 -4.04 -18.17
N ILE A 42 -14.76 -3.46 -18.93
CA ILE A 42 -13.52 -2.89 -18.38
C ILE A 42 -13.78 -1.43 -17.97
N PRO A 43 -13.88 -1.12 -16.67
CA PRO A 43 -13.95 0.26 -16.21
C PRO A 43 -12.67 1.04 -16.52
N LEU A 44 -12.87 2.27 -16.98
CA LEU A 44 -11.84 3.30 -17.03
C LEU A 44 -11.99 4.17 -15.77
N VAL A 45 -10.95 4.21 -14.93
CA VAL A 45 -11.01 4.87 -13.63
C VAL A 45 -9.96 5.96 -13.55
N MET A 46 -10.41 7.19 -13.29
CA MET A 46 -9.53 8.31 -12.99
C MET A 46 -8.94 8.14 -11.59
N VAL A 47 -7.62 8.17 -11.50
CA VAL A 47 -6.85 7.96 -10.27
C VAL A 47 -6.04 9.23 -9.98
N ASN A 48 -6.02 9.63 -8.71
CA ASN A 48 -5.17 10.72 -8.27
C ASN A 48 -3.69 10.34 -8.47
N GLU A 49 -2.96 11.12 -9.28
CA GLU A 49 -1.54 10.87 -9.56
C GLU A 49 -0.59 11.70 -8.68
N SER A 50 -1.11 12.49 -7.74
CA SER A 50 -0.28 13.33 -6.89
C SER A 50 0.76 12.51 -6.12
N GLY A 51 2.01 12.96 -6.16
CA GLY A 51 3.14 12.23 -5.59
C GLY A 51 3.61 11.01 -6.40
N ALA A 52 2.98 10.65 -7.54
CA ALA A 52 3.44 9.52 -8.36
C ALA A 52 4.82 9.82 -8.98
N SER A 53 5.07 11.07 -9.36
CA SER A 53 6.40 11.53 -9.80
C SER A 53 7.44 11.41 -8.68
N VAL A 54 7.07 11.77 -7.45
CA VAL A 54 7.95 11.63 -6.27
C VAL A 54 8.25 10.17 -5.96
N TYR A 55 7.25 9.29 -5.99
CA TYR A 55 7.47 7.85 -5.91
C TYR A 55 8.42 7.37 -7.01
N SER A 56 8.16 7.70 -8.28
CA SER A 56 8.92 7.16 -9.41
C SER A 56 10.43 7.51 -9.38
N ALA A 57 10.78 8.62 -8.73
CA ALA A 57 12.15 9.08 -8.53
C ALA A 57 12.75 8.68 -7.16
N SER A 58 11.98 7.99 -6.31
CA SER A 58 12.40 7.55 -4.97
C SER A 58 13.34 6.35 -5.02
N GLU A 59 14.08 6.13 -3.94
CA GLU A 59 14.87 4.92 -3.75
C GLU A 59 13.99 3.66 -3.71
N VAL A 60 12.84 3.73 -3.05
CA VAL A 60 11.85 2.64 -2.99
C VAL A 60 11.45 2.17 -4.38
N ALA A 61 11.14 3.08 -5.31
CA ALA A 61 10.78 2.69 -6.67
C ALA A 61 11.96 2.17 -7.50
N ARG A 62 13.20 2.63 -7.21
CA ARG A 62 14.42 2.09 -7.82
C ARG A 62 14.71 0.67 -7.32
N GLU A 63 14.47 0.39 -6.05
CA GLU A 63 14.59 -0.96 -5.49
C GLU A 63 13.53 -1.91 -6.03
N GLU A 64 12.27 -1.47 -6.13
CA GLU A 64 11.18 -2.29 -6.66
C GLU A 64 11.33 -2.54 -8.17
N PHE A 65 11.87 -1.58 -8.93
CA PHE A 65 11.97 -1.63 -10.39
C PHE A 65 13.31 -1.06 -10.91
N PRO A 66 14.45 -1.75 -10.67
CA PRO A 66 15.77 -1.23 -10.99
C PRO A 66 15.96 -0.95 -12.48
N GLU A 67 15.45 -1.84 -13.33
CA GLU A 67 15.62 -1.81 -14.79
C GLU A 67 14.62 -0.90 -15.52
N GLN A 68 13.64 -0.31 -14.82
CA GLN A 68 12.59 0.50 -15.44
C GLN A 68 12.90 1.99 -15.33
N ASP A 69 12.55 2.76 -16.35
CA ASP A 69 12.70 4.21 -16.29
C ASP A 69 11.62 4.87 -15.41
N VAL A 70 11.80 6.16 -15.15
CA VAL A 70 10.94 6.94 -14.25
C VAL A 70 9.48 6.99 -14.73
N THR A 71 9.22 6.98 -16.03
CA THR A 71 7.86 7.06 -16.57
C THR A 71 7.08 5.77 -16.34
N VAL A 72 7.73 4.62 -16.52
CA VAL A 72 7.15 3.29 -16.26
C VAL A 72 6.85 3.14 -14.77
N ARG A 73 7.77 3.52 -13.89
CA ARG A 73 7.54 3.49 -12.43
C ARG A 73 6.34 4.35 -12.02
N GLY A 74 6.17 5.53 -12.64
CA GLY A 74 5.00 6.38 -12.44
C GLY A 74 3.69 5.69 -12.84
N ALA A 75 3.66 5.06 -14.03
CA ALA A 75 2.50 4.32 -14.51
C ALA A 75 2.14 3.12 -13.62
N VAL A 76 3.15 2.40 -13.12
CA VAL A 76 2.95 1.31 -12.15
C VAL A 76 2.29 1.83 -10.87
N SER A 77 2.72 2.99 -10.35
CA SER A 77 2.10 3.57 -9.16
C SER A 77 0.62 3.91 -9.38
N ILE A 78 0.28 4.48 -10.54
CA ILE A 78 -1.12 4.78 -10.89
C ILE A 78 -1.97 3.50 -10.94
N GLY A 79 -1.47 2.43 -11.55
CA GLY A 79 -2.15 1.13 -11.57
C GLY A 79 -2.34 0.54 -10.17
N ARG A 80 -1.31 0.60 -9.32
CA ARG A 80 -1.35 0.08 -7.94
C ARG A 80 -2.29 0.86 -7.03
N ARG A 81 -2.39 2.18 -7.21
CA ARG A 81 -3.36 3.02 -6.48
C ARG A 81 -4.80 2.64 -6.75
N LEU A 82 -5.12 2.14 -7.95
CA LEU A 82 -6.47 1.64 -8.23
C LEU A 82 -6.77 0.35 -7.44
N MET A 83 -5.78 -0.53 -7.30
CA MET A 83 -5.93 -1.81 -6.59
C MET A 83 -6.01 -1.61 -5.07
N ASP A 84 -5.07 -0.85 -4.51
CA ASP A 84 -5.02 -0.53 -3.09
C ASP A 84 -4.37 0.86 -2.90
N PRO A 85 -5.18 1.93 -2.78
CA PRO A 85 -4.68 3.27 -2.59
C PRO A 85 -3.80 3.40 -1.34
N LEU A 86 -4.16 2.71 -0.25
CA LEU A 86 -3.45 2.84 1.02
C LEU A 86 -2.04 2.25 0.88
N ALA A 87 -1.93 1.00 0.43
CA ALA A 87 -0.65 0.31 0.32
C ALA A 87 0.33 0.98 -0.64
N GLU A 88 -0.16 1.72 -1.64
CA GLU A 88 0.68 2.45 -2.58
C GLU A 88 1.02 3.86 -2.09
N LEU A 89 0.08 4.60 -1.49
CA LEU A 89 0.34 5.97 -1.01
C LEU A 89 1.27 6.01 0.21
N VAL A 90 1.34 4.96 1.04
CA VAL A 90 2.27 4.91 2.18
C VAL A 90 3.75 4.94 1.76
N LYS A 91 4.04 4.64 0.48
CA LYS A 91 5.41 4.62 -0.06
C LYS A 91 5.94 6.02 -0.37
N ILE A 92 5.11 7.05 -0.26
CA ILE A 92 5.41 8.43 -0.61
C ILE A 92 5.52 9.22 0.69
N ASP A 93 6.44 10.20 0.74
CA ASP A 93 6.42 11.19 1.82
C ASP A 93 5.03 11.84 1.84
N PRO A 94 4.25 11.78 2.94
CA PRO A 94 2.89 12.29 2.97
C PRO A 94 2.78 13.76 2.53
N LYS A 95 3.81 14.57 2.77
CA LYS A 95 3.87 15.96 2.30
C LYS A 95 3.93 16.09 0.78
N ALA A 96 4.51 15.10 0.10
CA ALA A 96 4.62 15.07 -1.35
C ALA A 96 3.34 14.61 -2.07
N ILE A 97 2.31 14.17 -1.33
CA ILE A 97 1.00 13.82 -1.91
C ILE A 97 0.25 15.08 -2.37
N GLY A 98 0.60 16.28 -1.89
CA GLY A 98 -0.04 17.51 -2.37
C GLY A 98 -1.48 17.66 -1.85
N VAL A 99 -1.62 17.86 -0.55
CA VAL A 99 -2.93 17.81 0.15
C VAL A 99 -3.66 19.15 0.21
N GLY A 100 -3.06 20.23 -0.31
CA GLY A 100 -3.67 21.55 -0.31
C GLY A 100 -2.86 22.58 -1.09
N GLN A 101 -3.53 23.64 -1.55
CA GLN A 101 -2.95 24.68 -2.39
C GLN A 101 -1.80 25.44 -1.72
N TYR A 102 -1.95 25.75 -0.43
CA TYR A 102 -0.98 26.54 0.35
C TYR A 102 -0.13 25.66 1.30
N GLN A 103 0.04 24.37 0.99
CA GLN A 103 0.78 23.45 1.87
C GLN A 103 2.25 23.84 2.10
N HIS A 104 2.81 24.69 1.24
CA HIS A 104 4.18 25.18 1.36
C HIS A 104 4.28 26.44 2.23
N ASP A 105 3.16 27.09 2.53
CA ASP A 105 3.09 28.36 3.27
C ASP A 105 2.82 28.15 4.78
N VAL A 106 2.71 26.90 5.21
CA VAL A 106 2.50 26.52 6.62
C VAL A 106 3.79 26.00 7.26
N ASP A 107 3.78 25.85 8.59
CA ASP A 107 4.87 25.20 9.31
C ASP A 107 5.07 23.76 8.83
N GLN A 108 6.24 23.51 8.24
CA GLN A 108 6.56 22.24 7.59
C GLN A 108 6.80 21.10 8.58
N GLY A 109 7.23 21.41 9.81
CA GLY A 109 7.41 20.42 10.87
C GLY A 109 6.07 19.93 11.39
N ILE A 110 5.16 20.86 11.69
CA ILE A 110 3.79 20.55 12.11
C ILE A 110 3.04 19.81 11.00
N LEU A 111 3.12 20.27 9.75
CA LEU A 111 2.47 19.62 8.61
C LEU A 111 2.92 18.16 8.48
N LYS A 112 4.24 17.92 8.48
CA LYS A 112 4.79 16.57 8.37
C LYS A 112 4.26 15.66 9.47
N GLN A 113 4.30 16.12 10.73
CA GLN A 113 3.80 15.33 11.85
C GLN A 113 2.31 15.01 11.70
N ARG A 114 1.48 16.00 11.36
CA ARG A 114 0.03 15.80 11.21
C ARG A 114 -0.32 14.85 10.08
N LEU A 115 0.37 14.93 8.95
CA LEU A 115 0.16 14.00 7.85
C LEU A 115 0.60 12.58 8.22
N GLN A 116 1.71 12.45 8.95
CA GLN A 116 2.16 11.16 9.45
C GLN A 116 1.17 10.55 10.45
N ASP A 117 0.59 11.34 11.35
CA ASP A 117 -0.46 10.89 12.27
C ASP A 117 -1.69 10.36 11.52
N VAL A 118 -2.10 11.04 10.44
CA VAL A 118 -3.21 10.61 9.57
C VAL A 118 -2.89 9.29 8.88
N VAL A 119 -1.67 9.13 8.34
CA VAL A 119 -1.25 7.87 7.71
C VAL A 119 -1.29 6.72 8.71
N ILE A 120 -0.72 6.89 9.90
CA ILE A 120 -0.75 5.90 10.97
C ILE A 120 -2.20 5.56 11.34
N SER A 121 -3.05 6.57 11.54
CA SER A 121 -4.47 6.36 11.87
C SER A 121 -5.20 5.54 10.80
N CYS A 122 -5.02 5.87 9.52
CA CYS A 122 -5.62 5.14 8.40
C CYS A 122 -5.12 3.69 8.32
N VAL A 123 -3.80 3.47 8.43
CA VAL A 123 -3.21 2.12 8.36
C VAL A 123 -3.70 1.24 9.50
N ASN A 124 -3.70 1.75 10.73
CA ASN A 124 -4.13 0.96 11.89
C ASN A 124 -5.65 0.72 11.88
N ARG A 125 -6.44 1.68 11.38
CA ARG A 125 -7.89 1.49 11.21
C ARG A 125 -8.21 0.42 10.17
N VAL A 126 -7.50 0.42 9.04
CA VAL A 126 -7.70 -0.59 7.99
C VAL A 126 -7.14 -1.94 8.39
N GLY A 127 -6.05 -1.98 9.17
CA GLY A 127 -5.31 -3.20 9.49
C GLY A 127 -4.44 -3.68 8.33
N VAL A 128 -3.43 -4.50 8.63
CA VAL A 128 -2.37 -4.86 7.66
C VAL A 128 -2.21 -6.38 7.63
N GLU A 129 -2.35 -6.98 6.45
CA GLU A 129 -2.03 -8.41 6.23
C GLU A 129 -0.51 -8.62 6.29
N VAL A 130 -0.03 -9.19 7.39
CA VAL A 130 1.41 -9.24 7.71
C VAL A 130 2.21 -10.10 6.75
N ASN A 131 1.57 -11.04 6.04
CA ASN A 131 2.26 -11.90 5.08
C ASN A 131 2.46 -11.27 3.70
N MET A 132 1.70 -10.22 3.37
CA MET A 132 1.74 -9.56 2.06
C MET A 132 2.26 -8.12 2.13
N ALA A 133 2.18 -7.47 3.29
CA ALA A 133 2.52 -6.06 3.44
C ALA A 133 3.98 -5.74 3.10
N SER A 134 4.20 -4.55 2.50
CA SER A 134 5.54 -4.01 2.27
C SER A 134 6.17 -3.48 3.59
N PRO A 135 7.50 -3.31 3.64
CA PRO A 135 8.15 -2.64 4.77
C PRO A 135 7.58 -1.24 5.05
N GLN A 136 7.22 -0.48 4.00
CA GLN A 136 6.67 0.86 4.12
C GLN A 136 5.29 0.84 4.79
N LEU A 137 4.42 -0.12 4.43
CA LEU A 137 3.11 -0.27 5.07
C LEU A 137 3.25 -0.72 6.52
N LEU A 138 4.13 -1.68 6.79
CA LEU A 138 4.39 -2.16 8.15
C LEU A 138 4.94 -1.06 9.06
N THR A 139 5.77 -0.15 8.55
CA THR A 139 6.32 0.99 9.31
C THR A 139 5.24 1.95 9.83
N ALA A 140 4.05 1.94 9.22
CA ALA A 140 2.93 2.76 9.67
C ALA A 140 2.02 2.04 10.69
N VAL A 141 2.31 0.78 11.04
CA VAL A 141 1.58 0.03 12.07
C VAL A 141 2.04 0.49 13.47
N SER A 142 1.09 0.64 14.39
CA SER A 142 1.36 1.03 15.78
C SER A 142 2.38 0.08 16.41
N GLY A 143 3.41 0.64 17.05
CA GLY A 143 4.49 -0.14 17.65
C GLY A 143 5.50 -0.74 16.66
N VAL A 144 5.33 -0.55 15.34
CA VAL A 144 6.24 -1.05 14.30
C VAL A 144 6.99 0.12 13.67
N GLY A 145 8.28 0.24 14.00
CA GLY A 145 9.19 1.20 13.34
C GLY A 145 9.91 0.60 12.12
N PRO A 146 10.69 1.40 11.38
CA PRO A 146 11.34 0.96 10.13
C PRO A 146 12.20 -0.31 10.27
N GLN A 147 13.01 -0.39 11.33
CA GLN A 147 13.86 -1.56 11.58
C GLN A 147 13.02 -2.82 11.82
N LEU A 148 11.92 -2.69 12.56
CA LEU A 148 11.06 -3.82 12.90
C LEU A 148 10.26 -4.27 11.68
N ALA A 149 9.77 -3.34 10.86
CA ALA A 149 9.14 -3.63 9.58
C ALA A 149 10.06 -4.46 8.67
N HIS A 150 11.33 -4.06 8.55
CA HIS A 150 12.32 -4.83 7.79
C HIS A 150 12.55 -6.22 8.38
N ASN A 151 12.68 -6.33 9.71
CA ASN A 151 12.86 -7.62 10.38
C ASN A 151 11.66 -8.57 10.18
N ILE A 152 10.43 -8.05 10.18
CA ILE A 152 9.21 -8.85 9.91
C ILE A 152 9.26 -9.43 8.49
N VAL A 153 9.61 -8.60 7.50
CA VAL A 153 9.70 -9.04 6.10
C VAL A 153 10.84 -10.04 5.91
N ALA A 154 12.01 -9.78 6.47
CA ALA A 154 13.14 -10.70 6.42
C ALA A 154 12.79 -12.05 7.07
N TYR A 155 12.14 -12.02 8.24
CA TYR A 155 11.73 -13.23 8.94
C TYR A 155 10.80 -14.10 8.08
N ARG A 156 9.76 -13.53 7.47
CA ARG A 156 8.83 -14.31 6.62
C ARG A 156 9.45 -14.76 5.29
N GLN A 157 10.48 -14.08 4.81
CA GLN A 157 11.24 -14.52 3.63
C GLN A 157 12.10 -15.75 3.94
N GLU A 158 12.67 -15.81 5.15
CA GLU A 158 13.53 -16.91 5.59
C GLU A 158 12.72 -18.12 6.12
N HIS A 159 11.67 -17.87 6.90
CA HIS A 159 10.92 -18.92 7.62
C HIS A 159 9.56 -19.26 6.97
N GLY A 160 9.18 -18.55 5.91
CA GLY A 160 7.86 -18.65 5.31
C GLY A 160 6.80 -17.78 6.00
N PRO A 161 5.54 -17.81 5.52
CA PRO A 161 4.48 -16.95 6.04
C PRO A 161 4.12 -17.28 7.49
N PHE A 162 3.80 -16.25 8.27
CA PHE A 162 3.29 -16.40 9.63
C PHE A 162 1.94 -17.15 9.61
N LYS A 163 1.82 -18.15 10.47
CA LYS A 163 0.60 -18.95 10.65
C LYS A 163 -0.24 -18.52 11.84
N SER A 164 0.33 -17.75 12.77
CA SER A 164 -0.38 -17.17 13.90
C SER A 164 0.27 -15.88 14.38
N ARG A 165 -0.49 -15.02 15.07
CA ARG A 165 0.09 -13.79 15.66
C ARG A 165 1.14 -14.12 16.70
N ALA A 166 1.01 -15.24 17.42
CA ALA A 166 2.01 -15.68 18.39
C ALA A 166 3.40 -15.89 17.75
N ALA A 167 3.46 -16.33 16.48
CA ALA A 167 4.71 -16.50 15.75
C ALA A 167 5.46 -15.19 15.53
N LEU A 168 4.78 -14.03 15.52
CA LEU A 168 5.44 -12.72 15.39
C LEU A 168 6.44 -12.49 16.53
N LYS A 169 6.23 -13.06 17.72
CA LYS A 169 7.16 -12.95 18.86
C LYS A 169 8.54 -13.55 18.59
N GLN A 170 8.69 -14.34 17.52
CA GLN A 170 9.95 -14.91 17.08
C GLN A 170 10.75 -13.92 16.20
N VAL A 171 10.13 -12.83 15.74
CA VAL A 171 10.80 -11.81 14.93
C VAL A 171 11.86 -11.10 15.78
N PRO A 172 13.11 -11.01 15.30
CA PRO A 172 14.17 -10.33 16.02
C PRO A 172 13.80 -8.88 16.40
N ARG A 173 14.03 -8.53 17.66
CA ARG A 173 13.75 -7.21 18.25
C ARG A 173 12.26 -6.86 18.37
N LEU A 174 11.33 -7.78 18.12
CA LEU A 174 9.92 -7.60 18.50
C LEU A 174 9.73 -7.89 20.00
N GLY A 175 9.89 -6.87 20.83
CA GLY A 175 9.64 -6.99 22.27
C GLY A 175 8.16 -7.13 22.62
N ALA A 176 7.87 -7.59 23.85
CA ALA A 176 6.50 -7.80 24.32
C ALA A 176 5.60 -6.56 24.19
N LYS A 177 6.13 -5.36 24.50
CA LYS A 177 5.40 -4.09 24.36
C LYS A 177 5.12 -3.73 22.91
N ALA A 178 6.09 -3.93 22.01
CA ALA A 178 5.88 -3.69 20.58
C ALA A 178 4.84 -4.66 20.01
N PHE A 179 4.88 -5.93 20.42
CA PHE A 179 3.86 -6.93 20.08
C PHE A 179 2.47 -6.51 20.58
N GLU A 180 2.34 -6.12 21.84
CA GLU A 180 1.06 -5.65 22.42
C GLU A 180 0.49 -4.44 21.65
N GLN A 181 1.34 -3.49 21.22
CA GLN A 181 0.87 -2.34 20.44
C GLN A 181 0.49 -2.69 19.00
N ALA A 182 1.15 -3.68 18.39
CA ALA A 182 0.99 -4.00 16.97
C ALA A 182 -0.02 -5.12 16.69
N ALA A 183 -0.17 -6.09 17.59
CA ALA A 183 -0.82 -7.37 17.29
C ALA A 183 -2.29 -7.23 16.89
N GLY A 184 -3.01 -6.22 17.40
CA GLY A 184 -4.40 -5.98 17.01
C GLY A 184 -4.57 -5.46 15.59
N PHE A 185 -3.52 -4.91 15.00
CA PHE A 185 -3.53 -4.28 13.67
C PHE A 185 -2.92 -5.16 12.59
N LEU A 186 -2.07 -6.11 12.97
CA LEU A 186 -1.49 -7.12 12.08
C LEU A 186 -2.46 -8.29 11.92
N ARG A 187 -2.87 -8.59 10.70
CA ARG A 187 -3.78 -9.70 10.37
C ARG A 187 -3.02 -10.82 9.68
N ILE A 188 -3.53 -12.04 9.87
CA ILE A 188 -3.09 -13.23 9.15
C ILE A 188 -4.34 -13.89 8.55
N THR A 189 -4.49 -13.74 7.24
CA THR A 189 -5.49 -14.45 6.46
C THR A 189 -5.11 -15.93 6.37
N ASP A 190 -6.08 -16.81 6.53
CA ASP A 190 -5.88 -18.27 6.55
C ASP A 190 -4.86 -18.76 7.60
N GLY A 191 -4.80 -18.06 8.75
CA GLY A 191 -4.03 -18.47 9.92
C GLY A 191 -4.65 -19.64 10.68
N GLU A 192 -3.89 -20.20 11.63
CA GLU A 192 -4.32 -21.32 12.49
C GLU A 192 -5.49 -20.92 13.40
N HIS A 193 -5.50 -19.67 13.86
CA HIS A 193 -6.54 -19.14 14.74
C HIS A 193 -7.43 -18.14 13.97
N PRO A 194 -8.76 -18.34 13.89
CA PRO A 194 -9.63 -17.49 13.07
C PRO A 194 -9.66 -16.03 13.52
N LEU A 195 -9.45 -15.77 14.82
CA LEU A 195 -9.35 -14.40 15.35
C LEU A 195 -8.10 -13.64 14.89
N ASP A 196 -7.08 -14.29 14.31
CA ASP A 196 -5.90 -13.63 13.76
C ASP A 196 -6.23 -12.83 12.48
N ALA A 197 -7.33 -13.17 11.79
CA ALA A 197 -7.86 -12.39 10.67
C ALA A 197 -8.75 -11.20 11.13
N SER A 198 -9.05 -11.11 12.43
CA SER A 198 -9.95 -10.10 12.99
C SER A 198 -9.20 -8.92 13.64
N ALA A 199 -9.93 -7.90 14.08
CA ALA A 199 -9.37 -6.83 14.91
C ALA A 199 -9.34 -7.17 16.42
N VAL A 200 -9.78 -8.38 16.82
CA VAL A 200 -9.74 -8.81 18.22
C VAL A 200 -8.28 -8.94 18.65
N HIS A 201 -7.89 -8.22 19.69
CA HIS A 201 -6.54 -8.30 20.23
C HIS A 201 -6.28 -9.68 20.87
N PRO A 202 -5.08 -10.28 20.71
CA PRO A 202 -4.76 -11.59 21.31
C PRO A 202 -4.98 -11.67 22.83
N GLU A 203 -4.90 -10.55 23.56
CA GLU A 203 -5.23 -10.52 25.00
C GLU A 203 -6.67 -10.94 25.32
N ARG A 204 -7.58 -10.84 24.34
CA ARG A 204 -9.01 -11.14 24.49
C ARG A 204 -9.39 -12.52 23.94
N TYR A 205 -8.44 -13.30 23.42
CA TYR A 205 -8.77 -14.61 22.83
C TYR A 205 -9.40 -15.56 23.84
N ALA A 206 -8.90 -15.58 25.08
CA ALA A 206 -9.49 -16.38 26.15
C ALA A 206 -10.94 -15.99 26.46
N VAL A 207 -11.29 -14.71 26.34
CA VAL A 207 -12.65 -14.21 26.57
C VAL A 207 -13.59 -14.66 25.45
N VAL A 208 -13.15 -14.54 24.20
CA VAL A 208 -13.96 -14.96 23.04
C VAL A 208 -14.15 -16.48 23.00
N ASN A 209 -13.12 -17.26 23.34
CA ASN A 209 -13.21 -18.73 23.35
C ASN A 209 -14.09 -19.29 24.48
N ALA A 210 -14.46 -18.47 25.47
CA ALA A 210 -15.34 -18.86 26.57
C ALA A 210 -16.82 -18.56 26.31
N MET A 211 -17.16 -17.92 25.17
CA MET A 211 -18.53 -17.64 24.71
C MET A 211 -19.03 -18.76 23.80
#